data_AF-A0A961QLR0-F1
#
_entry.id   AF-A0A961QLR0-F1
#
_cell.length_a   1.000
_cell.length_b   1.000
_cell.length_c   1.000
_cell.angle_alpha   90.00
_cell.angle_beta   90.00
_cell.angle_gamma   90.00
#
_symmetry.space_group_name_H-M   'P 1'
#
loop_
_entity.id
_entity.type
_entity.pdbx_description
1 polymer ?
#
loop_
_entity_poly.entity_id
_entity_poly.type
_entity_poly.pdbx_seq_one_letter_code
_entity_poly.pdbx_strand_id
1 'polypeptide(L)'
;MIDFFTNTYLGMLLVIVGQVLLIVVPLLVALAFLMYADRKIWAAVQMRKGPNIVGVFGLLQSFADFIKYIVKEVVIPAGVDRPVYFLAPMVSLVMALIAWAVVPFDDGWVLADINVAILYIFAVSSLEVYGVIMGGWASNSKYPFLGSLRSAAQMISYEVSMG
;
A
#
# COMPACT_ATOMS: atom_id res chain seq x y z
N MET A 1 -36.19 2.15 1.29
CA MET A 1 -34.85 1.58 1.62
C MET A 1 -33.76 2.31 0.85
N ILE A 2 -33.91 2.51 -0.47
CA ILE A 2 -32.98 3.31 -1.29
C ILE A 2 -32.88 4.77 -0.80
N ASP A 3 -34.00 5.40 -0.43
CA ASP A 3 -34.00 6.79 0.07
C ASP A 3 -33.18 7.02 1.34
N PHE A 4 -32.98 5.98 2.15
CA PHE A 4 -32.14 6.05 3.35
C PHE A 4 -30.66 6.17 2.96
N PHE A 5 -30.23 5.39 1.98
CA PHE A 5 -28.84 5.36 1.51
C PHE A 5 -28.47 6.58 0.67
N THR A 6 -29.43 7.20 0.00
CA THR A 6 -29.17 8.37 -0.87
C THR A 6 -29.33 9.71 -0.18
N ASN A 7 -30.26 9.84 0.79
CA ASN A 7 -30.62 11.15 1.35
C ASN A 7 -30.17 11.37 2.79
N THR A 8 -29.71 10.32 3.48
CA THR A 8 -29.22 10.43 4.87
C THR A 8 -27.70 10.43 4.89
N TYR A 9 -27.08 11.33 5.67
CA TYR A 9 -25.62 11.39 5.82
C TYR A 9 -25.01 10.04 6.23
N LEU A 10 -25.68 9.30 7.12
CA LEU A 10 -25.25 7.98 7.56
C LEU A 10 -25.33 6.95 6.43
N GLY A 11 -26.41 6.97 5.64
CA GLY A 11 -26.60 6.11 4.49
C GLY A 11 -25.52 6.29 3.42
N MET A 12 -25.21 7.56 3.09
CA MET A 12 -24.14 7.89 2.14
C MET A 12 -22.76 7.43 2.64
N LEU A 13 -22.47 7.63 3.93
CA LEU A 13 -21.21 7.18 4.53
C LEU A 13 -21.04 5.66 4.42
N LEU A 14 -22.10 4.89 4.72
CA LEU A 14 -22.06 3.43 4.62
C LEU A 14 -21.81 2.95 3.18
N VAL A 15 -22.42 3.62 2.19
CA VAL A 15 -22.19 3.29 0.77
C VAL A 15 -20.73 3.55 0.39
N ILE A 16 -20.17 4.71 0.75
CA ILE A 16 -18.77 5.04 0.46
C ILE A 16 -17.82 4.04 1.12
N VAL A 17 -18.04 3.74 2.41
CA VAL A 17 -17.21 2.74 3.13
C VAL A 17 -17.32 1.37 2.45
N GLY A 18 -18.52 0.96 2.03
CA GLY A 18 -18.72 -0.27 1.28
C GLY A 18 -17.92 -0.31 -0.03
N GLN A 19 -17.96 0.77 -0.81
CA GLN A 19 -17.19 0.89 -2.06
C GLN A 19 -15.68 0.88 -1.83
N VAL A 20 -15.19 1.58 -0.80
CA VAL A 20 -13.77 1.56 -0.41
C VAL A 20 -13.33 0.16 -0.03
N LEU A 21 -14.11 -0.57 0.77
CA LEU A 21 -13.81 -1.95 1.14
C LEU A 21 -13.81 -2.89 -0.07
N LEU A 22 -14.71 -2.67 -1.04
CA LEU A 22 -14.77 -3.43 -2.29
C LEU A 22 -13.50 -3.24 -3.12
N ILE A 23 -12.82 -2.10 -3.04
CA ILE A 23 -11.53 -1.87 -3.71
C ILE A 23 -10.37 -2.44 -2.86
N VAL A 24 -10.31 -2.08 -1.58
CA VAL A 24 -9.15 -2.39 -0.71
C VAL A 24 -9.01 -3.88 -0.45
N VAL A 25 -10.11 -4.62 -0.19
CA VAL A 25 -10.02 -6.05 0.16
C VAL A 25 -9.47 -6.88 -1.01
N PRO A 26 -10.01 -6.81 -2.24
CA PRO A 26 -9.43 -7.50 -3.39
C PRO A 26 -8.00 -7.06 -3.69
N LEU A 27 -7.67 -5.78 -3.52
CA LEU A 27 -6.30 -5.28 -3.72
C LEU A 27 -5.31 -5.95 -2.76
N LEU A 28 -5.64 -6.04 -1.47
CA LEU A 28 -4.80 -6.72 -0.47
C LEU A 28 -4.68 -8.23 -0.74
N VAL A 29 -5.77 -8.87 -1.19
CA VAL A 29 -5.73 -10.28 -1.60
C VAL A 29 -4.86 -10.47 -2.84
N ALA A 30 -4.97 -9.59 -3.83
CA ALA A 30 -4.14 -9.61 -5.03
C ALA A 30 -2.65 -9.45 -4.67
N LEU A 31 -2.31 -8.53 -3.75
CA LEU A 31 -0.94 -8.38 -3.24
C LEU A 31 -0.42 -9.66 -2.57
N ALA A 32 -1.25 -10.36 -1.79
CA ALA A 32 -0.87 -11.62 -1.16
C ALA A 32 -0.50 -12.69 -2.21
N PHE A 33 -1.26 -12.79 -3.31
CA PHE A 33 -0.95 -13.71 -4.41
C PHE A 33 0.20 -13.24 -5.29
N LEU A 34 0.38 -11.93 -5.48
CA LEU A 34 1.48 -11.35 -6.23
C LEU A 34 2.82 -11.66 -5.54
N MET A 35 2.91 -11.55 -4.22
CA MET A 35 4.09 -11.98 -3.46
C MET A 35 4.39 -13.47 -3.58
N TYR A 36 3.35 -14.31 -3.59
CA TYR A 36 3.52 -15.75 -3.82
C TYR A 36 4.01 -16.04 -5.25
N ALA A 37 3.43 -15.36 -6.25
CA ALA A 37 3.79 -15.50 -7.64
C ALA A 37 5.25 -15.09 -7.87
N ASP A 38 5.67 -13.94 -7.32
CA ASP A 38 7.04 -13.44 -7.41
C ASP A 38 8.05 -14.50 -6.93
N ARG A 39 7.85 -15.08 -5.75
CA ARG A 39 8.69 -16.17 -5.23
C ARG A 39 8.73 -17.39 -6.15
N LYS A 40 7.60 -17.75 -6.76
CA LYS A 40 7.49 -18.94 -7.61
C LYS A 40 8.11 -18.75 -8.98
N ILE A 41 7.91 -17.57 -9.57
CA ILE A 41 8.46 -17.16 -10.86
C ILE A 41 9.98 -17.04 -10.76
N TRP A 42 10.51 -16.31 -9.77
CA TRP A 42 11.97 -16.17 -9.62
C TRP A 42 12.66 -17.49 -9.29
N ALA A 43 12.02 -18.37 -8.53
CA ALA A 43 12.53 -19.71 -8.31
C ALA A 43 12.61 -20.50 -9.62
N ALA A 44 11.57 -20.44 -10.45
CA ALA A 44 11.55 -21.10 -11.76
C ALA A 44 12.62 -20.55 -12.71
N VAL A 45 12.83 -19.22 -12.75
CA VAL A 45 13.91 -18.58 -13.52
C VAL A 45 15.28 -19.09 -13.09
N GLN A 46 15.48 -19.30 -11.78
CA GLN A 46 16.72 -19.83 -11.20
C GLN A 46 16.79 -21.37 -11.23
N MET A 47 15.88 -22.05 -11.94
CA MET A 47 15.81 -23.51 -12.01
C MET A 47 15.73 -24.21 -10.63
N ARG A 48 15.11 -23.56 -9.64
CA ARG A 48 14.82 -24.16 -8.32
C ARG A 48 13.32 -24.15 -8.03
N LYS A 49 12.89 -25.00 -7.11
CA LYS A 49 11.49 -25.05 -6.71
C LYS A 49 11.16 -23.86 -5.80
N GLY A 50 10.09 -23.15 -6.13
CA GLY A 50 9.49 -22.14 -5.25
C GLY A 50 8.74 -22.78 -4.07
N PRO A 51 7.96 -21.99 -3.32
CA PRO A 51 7.16 -22.49 -2.19
C PRO A 51 6.28 -23.68 -2.62
N ASN A 52 6.42 -24.82 -1.92
CA ASN A 52 5.69 -26.06 -2.24
C ASN A 52 5.24 -26.86 -1.00
N ILE A 53 5.33 -26.27 0.20
CA ILE A 53 5.08 -26.97 1.47
C ILE A 53 3.78 -26.51 2.13
N VAL A 54 3.58 -25.19 2.29
CA VAL A 54 2.44 -24.65 3.03
C VAL A 54 1.18 -24.63 2.15
N GLY A 55 0.32 -25.63 2.31
CA GLY A 55 -0.88 -25.84 1.50
C GLY A 55 -0.61 -26.45 0.13
N VAL A 56 -1.66 -26.68 -0.65
CA VAL A 56 -1.55 -27.21 -2.02
C VAL A 56 -0.76 -26.23 -2.89
N PHE A 57 0.34 -26.68 -3.50
CA PHE A 57 1.27 -25.86 -4.30
C PHE A 57 1.92 -24.66 -3.59
N GLY A 58 1.84 -24.55 -2.26
CA GLY A 58 2.36 -23.41 -1.51
C GLY A 58 1.42 -22.20 -1.43
N LEU A 59 0.14 -22.34 -1.85
CA LEU A 59 -0.82 -21.23 -1.92
C LEU A 59 -1.11 -20.57 -0.56
N LEU A 60 -0.99 -21.32 0.53
CA LEU A 60 -1.25 -20.80 1.88
C LEU A 60 -0.04 -20.07 2.48
N GLN A 61 1.09 -20.00 1.77
CA GLN A 61 2.31 -19.36 2.26
C GLN A 61 2.10 -17.89 2.64
N SER A 62 1.45 -17.10 1.78
CA SER A 62 1.24 -15.66 2.04
C SER A 62 0.36 -15.42 3.27
N PHE A 63 -0.62 -16.30 3.53
CA PHE A 63 -1.44 -16.24 4.72
C PHE A 63 -0.66 -16.62 5.99
N ALA A 64 0.22 -17.62 5.90
CA ALA A 64 1.11 -17.98 7.01
C ALA A 64 2.08 -16.85 7.36
N ASP A 65 2.62 -16.15 6.34
CA ASP A 65 3.47 -14.98 6.54
C ASP A 65 2.70 -13.82 7.20
N PHE A 66 1.44 -13.61 6.83
CA PHE A 66 0.59 -12.60 7.47
C PHE A 66 0.34 -12.89 8.95
N ILE A 67 -0.03 -14.14 9.28
CA ILE A 67 -0.22 -14.57 10.68
C ILE A 67 1.08 -14.38 11.48
N LYS A 68 2.23 -14.71 10.88
CA LYS A 68 3.53 -14.49 11.50
C LYS A 68 3.75 -13.02 11.88
N TYR A 69 3.33 -12.05 11.06
CA TYR A 69 3.46 -10.63 11.38
C TYR A 69 2.54 -10.19 12.52
N ILE A 70 1.35 -10.77 12.67
CA ILE A 70 0.44 -10.47 13.79
C ILE A 70 1.05 -10.92 15.12
N VAL A 71 1.67 -12.10 15.14
CA VAL A 71 2.29 -12.67 16.35
C VAL A 71 3.68 -12.07 16.61
N LYS A 72 4.23 -11.32 15.64
CA LYS A 72 5.58 -10.78 15.76
C LYS A 72 5.61 -9.66 16.79
N GLU A 73 6.55 -9.77 17.72
CA GLU A 73 6.84 -8.71 18.70
C GLU A 73 7.17 -7.39 18.01
N VAL A 74 6.51 -6.32 18.47
CA VAL A 74 6.74 -4.95 18.02
C VAL A 74 7.95 -4.39 18.77
N VAL A 75 9.09 -4.27 18.08
CA VAL A 75 10.32 -3.71 18.65
C VAL A 75 10.45 -2.24 18.24
N ILE A 76 10.50 -1.35 19.22
CA ILE A 76 10.74 0.09 19.00
C ILE A 76 12.19 0.40 19.39
N PRO A 77 13.05 0.84 18.44
CA PRO A 77 14.44 1.14 18.76
C PRO A 77 14.56 2.31 19.75
N ALA A 78 15.61 2.29 20.57
CA ALA A 78 15.90 3.38 21.50
C ALA A 78 16.38 4.62 20.74
N GLY A 79 15.96 5.81 21.19
CA GLY A 79 16.35 7.10 20.59
C GLY A 79 15.54 7.52 19.35
N VAL A 80 14.52 6.76 18.97
CA VAL A 80 13.62 7.05 17.84
C VAL A 80 12.60 8.13 18.19
N ASP A 81 12.27 8.98 17.22
CA ASP A 81 11.12 9.89 17.30
C ASP A 81 9.83 9.08 17.12
N ARG A 82 9.19 8.70 18.24
CA ARG A 82 8.07 7.75 18.27
C ARG A 82 6.87 8.21 17.43
N PRO A 83 6.36 9.46 17.55
CA PRO A 83 5.27 9.94 16.70
C PRO A 83 5.54 9.77 15.20
N VAL A 84 6.69 10.26 14.73
CA VAL A 84 7.02 10.23 13.29
C VAL A 84 7.31 8.80 12.82
N TYR A 85 7.92 7.98 13.67
CA TYR A 85 8.24 6.58 13.35
C TYR A 85 7.00 5.72 13.12
N PHE A 86 5.92 5.95 13.89
CA PHE A 86 4.65 5.26 13.66
C PHE A 86 3.83 5.88 12.53
N LEU A 87 3.92 7.20 12.35
CA LEU A 87 3.17 7.91 11.30
C LEU A 87 3.75 7.63 9.90
N ALA A 88 5.05 7.46 9.77
CA ALA A 88 5.72 7.17 8.49
C ALA A 88 5.11 5.97 7.72
N PRO A 89 5.01 4.75 8.29
CA PRO A 89 4.38 3.62 7.60
C PRO A 89 2.88 3.83 7.34
N MET A 90 2.18 4.57 8.20
CA MET A 90 0.76 4.91 7.97
C MET A 90 0.62 5.82 6.75
N VAL A 91 1.44 6.85 6.63
CA VAL A 91 1.40 7.77 5.49
C VAL A 91 1.71 7.03 4.19
N SER A 92 2.78 6.22 4.15
CA SER A 92 3.11 5.46 2.94
C SER A 92 1.97 4.52 2.52
N LEU A 93 1.35 3.81 3.47
CA LEU A 93 0.22 2.92 3.18
C LEU A 93 -1.01 3.71 2.68
N VAL A 94 -1.36 4.79 3.37
CA VAL A 94 -2.55 5.57 3.05
C VAL A 94 -2.42 6.24 1.69
N MET A 95 -1.26 6.83 1.36
CA MET A 95 -1.03 7.43 0.04
C MET A 95 -1.16 6.39 -1.07
N ALA A 96 -0.54 5.21 -0.90
CA ALA A 96 -0.63 4.13 -1.88
C ALA A 96 -2.08 3.64 -2.11
N LEU A 97 -2.89 3.54 -1.05
CA LEU A 97 -4.29 3.11 -1.17
C LEU A 97 -5.19 4.19 -1.77
N ILE A 98 -4.98 5.46 -1.42
CA ILE A 98 -5.78 6.59 -1.89
C ILE A 98 -5.60 6.80 -3.40
N ALA A 99 -4.43 6.49 -3.97
CA ALA A 99 -4.20 6.56 -5.41
C ALA A 99 -5.22 5.73 -6.24
N TRP A 100 -5.76 4.64 -5.68
CA TRP A 100 -6.74 3.79 -6.34
C TRP A 100 -8.16 4.39 -6.41
N ALA A 101 -8.43 5.50 -5.72
CA ALA A 101 -9.76 6.10 -5.66
C ALA A 101 -10.28 6.60 -7.02
N VAL A 102 -9.39 6.94 -7.94
CA VAL A 102 -9.73 7.56 -9.24
C VAL A 102 -9.63 6.59 -10.42
N VAL A 103 -9.25 5.33 -10.18
CA VAL A 103 -9.07 4.34 -11.25
C VAL A 103 -10.44 3.75 -11.63
N PRO A 104 -10.90 3.88 -12.89
CA PRO A 104 -12.15 3.28 -13.32
C PRO A 104 -11.98 1.77 -13.58
N PHE A 105 -12.94 0.96 -13.14
CA PHE A 105 -12.96 -0.49 -13.38
C PHE A 105 -13.85 -0.89 -14.56
N ASP A 106 -14.88 -0.09 -14.83
CA ASP A 106 -15.82 -0.21 -15.95
C ASP A 106 -16.51 1.15 -16.19
N ASP A 107 -17.36 1.26 -17.21
CA ASP A 107 -18.12 2.49 -17.48
C ASP A 107 -19.00 2.89 -16.28
N GLY A 108 -18.77 4.09 -15.74
CA GLY A 108 -19.40 4.60 -14.52
C GLY A 108 -18.96 3.91 -13.21
N TRP A 109 -18.03 2.96 -13.23
CA TRP A 109 -17.55 2.24 -12.05
C TRP A 109 -16.23 2.84 -11.56
N VAL A 110 -16.35 3.97 -10.86
CA VAL A 110 -15.24 4.67 -10.22
C VAL A 110 -15.66 5.12 -8.82
N LEU A 111 -14.74 5.12 -7.85
CA LEU A 111 -15.04 5.57 -6.49
C LEU A 111 -15.19 7.10 -6.45
N ALA A 112 -14.25 7.82 -7.06
CA ALA A 112 -14.29 9.27 -7.17
C ALA A 112 -14.03 9.69 -8.63
N ASP A 113 -15.06 10.18 -9.30
CA ASP A 113 -14.92 10.79 -10.62
C ASP A 113 -14.41 12.23 -10.46
N ILE A 114 -13.15 12.44 -10.83
CA ILE A 114 -12.46 13.73 -10.70
C ILE A 114 -11.98 14.15 -12.08
N ASN A 115 -12.40 15.32 -12.55
CA ASN A 115 -11.98 15.88 -13.84
C ASN A 115 -10.46 16.00 -14.01
N VAL A 116 -9.71 16.09 -12.91
CA VAL A 116 -8.25 16.21 -12.84
C VAL A 116 -7.58 14.98 -12.22
N ALA A 117 -8.09 13.77 -12.53
CA ALA A 117 -7.60 12.50 -11.97
C ALA A 117 -6.08 12.28 -12.16
N ILE A 118 -5.50 12.68 -13.30
CA ILE A 118 -4.07 12.53 -13.55
C ILE A 118 -3.25 13.39 -12.57
N LEU A 119 -3.63 14.67 -12.40
CA LEU A 119 -2.97 15.58 -11.45
C LEU A 119 -3.10 15.08 -10.01
N TYR A 120 -4.24 14.45 -9.69
CA TYR A 120 -4.44 13.81 -8.39
C TYR A 120 -3.45 12.66 -8.17
N ILE A 121 -3.26 11.77 -9.15
CA ILE A 121 -2.28 10.67 -9.03
C ILE A 121 -0.86 11.21 -8.84
N PHE A 122 -0.46 12.25 -9.57
CA PHE A 122 0.85 12.92 -9.38
C PHE A 122 1.00 13.56 -7.99
N ALA A 123 -0.06 14.21 -7.49
CA ALA A 123 -0.04 14.78 -6.16
C ALA A 123 0.10 13.69 -5.08
N VAL A 124 -0.60 12.56 -5.24
CA VAL A 124 -0.54 11.44 -4.29
C VAL A 124 0.81 10.73 -4.36
N SER A 125 1.36 10.50 -5.55
CA SER A 125 2.67 9.84 -5.71
C SER A 125 3.79 10.67 -5.08
N SER A 126 3.81 11.98 -5.33
CA SER A 126 4.83 12.86 -4.75
C SER A 126 4.74 12.95 -3.22
N LEU A 127 3.53 12.78 -2.65
CA LEU A 127 3.33 12.68 -1.20
C LEU A 127 3.83 11.36 -0.60
N GLU A 128 3.88 10.26 -1.37
CA GLU A 128 4.41 8.97 -0.91
C GLU A 128 5.89 9.06 -0.51
N VAL A 129 6.68 9.85 -1.25
CA VAL A 129 8.10 10.07 -0.99
C VAL A 129 8.35 10.63 0.42
N TYR A 130 7.45 11.45 0.93
CA TYR A 130 7.55 11.98 2.29
C TYR A 130 7.45 10.88 3.34
N GLY A 131 6.63 9.84 3.12
CA GLY A 131 6.56 8.68 4.02
C GLY A 131 7.91 7.99 4.17
N VAL A 132 8.65 7.84 3.07
CA VAL A 132 9.98 7.21 3.06
C VAL A 132 11.02 8.07 3.78
N ILE A 133 11.03 9.39 3.56
CA ILE A 133 11.95 10.32 4.25
C ILE A 133 11.65 10.36 5.75
N MET A 134 10.37 10.45 6.13
CA MET A 134 9.93 10.45 7.52
C MET A 134 10.40 9.19 8.25
N GLY A 135 10.24 8.01 7.65
CA GLY A 135 10.70 6.75 8.24
C GLY A 135 12.22 6.69 8.43
N GLY A 136 12.97 7.17 7.44
CA GLY A 136 14.44 7.24 7.52
C GLY A 136 14.94 8.20 8.59
N TRP A 137 14.38 9.41 8.66
CA TRP A 137 14.72 10.42 9.67
C TRP A 137 14.31 9.98 11.09
N ALA A 138 13.07 9.50 11.26
CA ALA A 138 12.53 9.13 12.57
C ALA A 138 13.32 8.00 13.24
N SER A 139 13.95 7.12 12.45
CA SER A 139 14.78 6.02 12.94
C SER A 139 16.02 6.46 13.74
N ASN A 140 16.37 7.75 13.72
CA ASN A 140 17.53 8.35 14.40
C ASN A 140 18.84 7.57 14.19
N SER A 141 19.04 7.04 12.98
CA SER A 141 20.24 6.35 12.57
C SER A 141 20.71 6.84 11.20
N LYS A 142 22.02 7.04 11.05
CA LYS A 142 22.61 7.57 9.81
C LYS A 142 22.43 6.61 8.64
N TYR A 143 22.37 5.30 8.89
CA TYR A 143 22.26 4.29 7.84
C TYR A 143 20.88 4.31 7.15
N PRO A 144 19.74 4.16 7.87
CA PRO A 144 18.42 4.33 7.26
C PRO A 144 18.20 5.72 6.68
N PHE A 145 18.75 6.77 7.31
CA PHE A 145 18.61 8.14 6.82
C PHE A 145 19.30 8.35 5.46
N LEU A 146 20.52 7.86 5.27
CA LEU A 146 21.18 7.91 3.96
C LEU A 146 20.42 7.06 2.92
N GLY A 147 19.86 5.92 3.34
CA GLY A 147 19.00 5.09 2.49
C GLY A 147 17.75 5.85 2.01
N SER A 148 17.03 6.50 2.91
CA SER A 148 15.82 7.26 2.57
C SER A 148 16.11 8.44 1.65
N LEU A 149 17.25 9.13 1.84
CA LEU A 149 17.65 10.22 0.94
C LEU A 149 17.91 9.74 -0.49
N ARG A 150 18.53 8.57 -0.64
CA ARG A 150 18.78 7.98 -1.97
C ARG A 150 17.49 7.56 -2.66
N SER A 151 16.61 6.88 -1.93
CA SER A 151 15.29 6.49 -2.44
C SER A 151 14.46 7.71 -2.83
N ALA A 152 14.43 8.75 -1.98
CA ALA A 152 13.72 9.98 -2.28
C ALA A 152 14.26 10.70 -3.53
N ALA A 153 15.59 10.85 -3.63
CA ALA A 153 16.22 11.48 -4.80
C ALA A 153 15.88 10.72 -6.09
N GLN A 154 15.90 9.38 -6.04
CA GLN A 154 15.54 8.55 -7.19
C GLN A 154 14.07 8.70 -7.56
N MET A 155 13.15 8.55 -6.61
CA MET A 155 11.70 8.62 -6.87
C MET A 155 11.32 9.98 -7.44
N ILE A 156 11.75 11.08 -6.81
CA ILE A 156 11.44 12.45 -7.28
C ILE A 156 11.99 12.67 -8.70
N SER A 157 13.19 12.17 -8.99
CA SER A 157 13.80 12.34 -10.31
C SER A 157 13.01 11.63 -11.42
N TYR A 158 12.45 10.45 -11.13
CA TYR A 158 11.58 9.74 -12.07
C TYR A 158 10.19 10.36 -12.15
N GLU A 159 9.64 10.86 -11.05
CA GLU A 159 8.33 11.55 -11.03
C GLU A 159 8.33 12.82 -11.87
N VAL A 160 9.37 13.65 -11.75
CA VAL A 160 9.50 14.88 -12.54
C VAL A 160 9.56 14.60 -14.03
N SER A 161 10.12 13.46 -14.45
CA SER A 161 10.14 13.07 -15.87
C SER A 161 8.81 12.51 -16.37
N MET A 162 7.91 12.09 -15.46
CA MET A 162 6.60 11.55 -15.83
C MET A 162 5.56 12.67 -16.03
N GLY A 163 5.71 13.80 -15.34
CA GLY A 163 4.85 14.99 -15.45
C GLY A 163 5.25 15.93 -16.57
#